data_AF-A0A258G5N0-F1
#
_entry.id   AF-A0A258G5N0-F1
#
_cell.length_a   1.000
_cell.length_b   1.000
_cell.length_c   1.000
_cell.angle_alpha   90.00
_cell.angle_beta   90.00
_cell.angle_gamma   90.00
#
_symmetry.space_group_name_H-M   'P 1'
#
loop_
_entity.id
_entity.type
_entity.pdbx_description
1 polymer ?
#
loop_
_entity_poly.entity_id
_entity_poly.type
_entity_poly.pdbx_seq_one_letter_code
_entity_poly.pdbx_strand_id
1 'polypeptide(L)'
;ALYQAYLDLPKPALFTALNRDTMELHAELVPFDARLAQDMSDRAVAVVRASEAGEWLPRVAADPTAVVCRGGMSAGKWHAPCAWAGQCWGNNHE
;
A
#
# COMPACT_ATOMS: atom_id res chain seq x y z
N ALA A 1 1.08 1.55 -13.96
CA ALA A 1 -0.21 1.33 -14.64
C ALA A 1 -1.31 2.27 -14.14
N LEU A 2 -1.68 2.28 -12.85
CA LEU A 2 -2.79 3.09 -12.31
C LEU A 2 -2.69 4.60 -12.63
N TYR A 3 -1.56 5.24 -12.32
CA TYR A 3 -1.34 6.66 -12.63
C TYR A 3 -1.41 6.97 -14.13
N GLN A 4 -0.91 6.07 -14.98
CA GLN A 4 -1.01 6.25 -16.44
C GLN A 4 -2.45 6.18 -16.95
N ALA A 5 -3.34 5.48 -16.23
CA ALA A 5 -4.76 5.43 -16.56
C ALA A 5 -5.52 6.67 -16.07
N TYR A 6 -5.31 7.10 -14.82
CA TYR A 6 -6.10 8.19 -14.21
C TYR A 6 -5.55 9.60 -14.43
N LEU A 7 -4.25 9.74 -14.68
CA LEU A 7 -3.61 11.04 -14.92
C LEU A 7 -3.26 11.26 -16.40
N ASP A 8 -3.74 10.38 -17.28
CA ASP A 8 -3.49 10.42 -18.73
C ASP A 8 -2.02 10.67 -19.12
N LEU A 9 -1.12 9.93 -18.46
CA LEU A 9 0.31 10.04 -18.74
C LEU A 9 0.65 9.47 -20.12
N PRO A 10 1.77 9.90 -20.74
CA PRO A 10 2.30 9.26 -21.95
C PRO A 10 2.47 7.75 -21.78
N LYS A 11 2.25 6.99 -22.87
CA LYS A 11 2.26 5.51 -22.88
C LYS A 11 3.23 5.05 -23.97
N PRO A 12 4.49 4.70 -23.65
CA PRO A 12 5.03 4.46 -22.29
C PRO A 12 5.33 5.73 -21.49
N ALA A 13 5.27 5.61 -20.16
CA ALA A 13 5.64 6.69 -19.23
C ALA A 13 7.11 6.59 -18.84
N LEU A 14 7.80 7.73 -18.68
CA LEU A 14 9.17 7.76 -18.18
C LEU A 14 9.18 7.59 -16.65
N PHE A 15 9.81 6.53 -16.16
CA PHE A 15 10.12 6.34 -14.75
C PHE A 15 11.58 6.71 -14.50
N THR A 16 11.83 7.51 -13.47
CA THR A 16 13.19 7.86 -13.04
C THR A 16 13.37 7.53 -11.57
N ALA A 17 14.54 6.98 -11.23
CA ALA A 17 14.95 6.71 -9.87
C ALA A 17 16.37 7.21 -9.62
N LEU A 18 16.62 7.78 -8.44
CA LEU A 18 17.93 8.22 -7.99
C LEU A 18 18.46 7.26 -6.93
N ASN A 19 19.63 6.68 -7.17
CA ASN A 19 20.37 5.98 -6.12
C ASN A 19 21.00 7.01 -5.18
N ARG A 20 20.64 6.97 -3.90
CA ARG A 20 21.15 7.93 -2.91
C ARG A 20 22.63 7.73 -2.57
N ASP A 21 23.13 6.50 -2.63
CA ASP A 21 24.49 6.17 -2.23
C ASP A 21 25.49 6.47 -3.35
N THR A 22 25.11 6.19 -4.61
CA THR A 22 25.98 6.39 -5.80
C THR A 22 25.67 7.67 -6.58
N MET A 23 24.54 8.32 -6.31
CA MET A 23 24.01 9.46 -7.07
C MET A 23 23.68 9.17 -8.54
N GLU A 24 23.63 7.90 -8.94
CA GLU A 24 23.27 7.50 -10.30
C GLU A 24 21.76 7.64 -10.55
N LEU A 25 21.41 8.08 -11.77
CA LEU A 25 20.03 8.16 -12.24
C LEU A 25 19.71 6.96 -13.15
N HIS A 26 18.72 6.17 -12.75
CA HIS A 26 18.09 5.17 -13.62
C HIS A 26 16.88 5.77 -14.32
N ALA A 27 16.73 5.49 -15.61
CA ALA A 27 15.59 5.92 -16.40
C ALA A 27 15.09 4.75 -17.27
N GLU A 28 13.79 4.48 -17.22
CA GLU A 28 13.17 3.45 -18.03
C GLU A 28 11.80 3.89 -18.57
N LEU A 29 11.45 3.35 -19.73
CA LEU A 29 10.13 3.51 -20.31
C LEU A 29 9.23 2.39 -19.80
N VAL A 30 8.21 2.77 -19.03
CA VAL A 30 7.23 1.84 -18.47
C VAL A 30 6.01 1.77 -19.39
N PRO A 31 5.77 0.65 -20.07
CA PRO A 31 4.61 0.49 -20.95
C PRO A 31 3.29 0.54 -20.16
N PHE A 32 2.22 0.90 -20.86
CA PHE A 32 0.90 0.89 -20.27
C PHE A 32 0.30 -0.51 -20.30
N ASP A 33 0.02 -1.05 -19.12
CA ASP A 33 -0.78 -2.26 -18.94
C ASP A 33 -2.18 -1.90 -18.43
N ALA A 34 -3.15 -1.91 -19.34
CA ALA A 34 -4.54 -1.59 -19.05
C ALA A 34 -5.19 -2.61 -18.10
N ARG A 35 -4.84 -3.90 -18.23
CA ARG A 35 -5.40 -4.97 -17.39
C ARG A 35 -4.89 -4.82 -15.96
N LEU A 36 -3.59 -4.59 -15.79
CA LEU A 36 -3.01 -4.30 -14.48
C LEU A 36 -3.62 -3.04 -13.85
N ALA A 37 -3.87 -1.99 -14.65
CA ALA A 37 -4.53 -0.79 -14.13
C ALA A 37 -5.93 -1.13 -13.59
N GLN A 38 -6.73 -1.87 -14.37
CA GLN A 38 -8.08 -2.26 -13.97
C GLN A 38 -8.07 -3.17 -12.73
N ASP A 39 -7.21 -4.20 -12.70
CA ASP A 39 -7.09 -5.13 -11.57
C ASP A 39 -6.76 -4.38 -10.26
N MET A 40 -5.88 -3.38 -10.32
CA MET A 40 -5.53 -2.57 -9.14
C MET A 40 -6.67 -1.64 -8.73
N SER A 41 -7.41 -1.07 -9.69
CA SER A 41 -8.61 -0.27 -9.41
C SER A 41 -9.70 -1.11 -8.74
N ASP A 42 -9.96 -2.32 -9.23
CA ASP A 42 -10.99 -3.21 -8.69
C ASP A 42 -10.67 -3.63 -7.24
N ARG A 43 -9.39 -3.85 -6.92
CA ARG A 43 -8.94 -4.08 -5.55
C ARG A 43 -9.21 -2.89 -4.64
N ALA A 44 -8.99 -1.67 -5.12
CA ALA A 44 -9.29 -0.47 -4.34
C ALA A 44 -10.80 -0.32 -4.11
N VAL A 45 -11.63 -0.61 -5.12
CA VAL A 45 -13.09 -0.61 -4.99
C VAL A 45 -13.55 -1.63 -3.93
N ALA A 46 -12.96 -2.82 -3.88
CA ALA A 46 -13.28 -3.82 -2.86
C ALA A 46 -13.01 -3.29 -1.44
N VAL A 47 -11.88 -2.61 -1.22
CA VAL A 47 -11.54 -1.99 0.07
C VAL A 47 -12.56 -0.91 0.47
N VAL A 48 -12.96 -0.05 -0.49
CA VAL A 48 -13.95 1.01 -0.23
C VAL A 48 -15.30 0.40 0.14
N ARG A 49 -15.79 -0.58 -0.62
CA ARG A 49 -17.08 -1.24 -0.35
C ARG A 49 -17.09 -1.97 0.99
N ALA A 50 -16.03 -2.70 1.32
CA ALA A 50 -15.88 -3.34 2.63
C ALA A 50 -15.91 -2.32 3.76
N SER A 51 -15.23 -1.17 3.58
CA SER A 51 -15.25 -0.07 4.57
C SER A 51 -16.64 0.53 4.74
N GLU A 52 -17.37 0.76 3.64
CA GLU A 52 -18.76 1.26 3.66
C GLU A 52 -19.72 0.28 4.33
N ALA A 53 -19.50 -1.03 4.15
CA ALA A 53 -20.25 -2.10 4.80
C ALA A 53 -19.85 -2.34 6.27
N GLY A 54 -18.81 -1.65 6.77
CA GLY A 54 -18.27 -1.88 8.12
C GLY A 54 -17.58 -3.23 8.28
N GLU A 55 -17.16 -3.86 7.18
CA GLU A 55 -16.44 -5.13 7.18
C GLU A 55 -15.01 -4.93 7.67
N TRP A 56 -14.55 -5.87 8.50
CA TRP A 56 -13.17 -5.93 8.91
C TRP A 56 -12.33 -6.61 7.84
N LEU A 57 -11.47 -5.83 7.20
CA LEU A 57 -10.51 -6.32 6.23
C LEU A 57 -9.40 -7.15 6.90
N PRO A 58 -8.69 -8.00 6.14
CA PRO A 58 -7.59 -8.79 6.67
C PRO A 58 -6.56 -7.92 7.41
N ARG A 59 -6.01 -8.49 8.49
CA ARG A 59 -4.98 -7.83 9.29
C ARG A 59 -3.76 -7.54 8.43
N VAL A 60 -3.17 -6.37 8.64
CA VAL A 60 -1.88 -5.99 8.01
C VAL A 60 -0.69 -6.81 8.53
N ALA A 61 -0.82 -7.42 9.71
CA ALA A 61 0.23 -8.19 10.36
C ALA A 61 -0.28 -9.58 10.79
N ALA A 62 0.63 -10.56 10.77
CA ALA A 62 0.34 -11.93 11.20
C ALA A 62 0.40 -12.12 12.72
N ASP A 63 1.00 -11.18 13.47
CA ASP A 63 1.19 -11.28 14.91
C ASP A 63 0.96 -9.91 15.60
N PRO A 64 0.31 -9.86 16.79
CA PRO A 64 0.02 -8.62 17.51
C PRO A 64 1.25 -7.83 17.96
N THR A 65 2.41 -8.49 18.03
CA THR A 65 3.68 -7.90 18.44
C THR A 65 4.46 -7.28 17.28
N ALA A 66 3.97 -7.45 16.04
CA ALA A 66 4.54 -6.79 14.88
C ALA A 66 4.67 -5.28 15.13
N VAL A 67 5.79 -4.69 14.70
CA VAL A 67 6.12 -3.30 15.01
C VAL A 67 4.96 -2.38 14.62
N VAL A 68 4.39 -2.59 13.42
CA VAL A 68 3.23 -1.87 12.86
C VAL A 68 1.96 -1.93 13.72
N CYS A 69 1.81 -2.92 14.59
CA CYS A 69 0.67 -3.05 15.51
C CYS A 69 1.00 -2.53 16.91
N ARG A 70 2.09 -3.00 17.52
CA ARG A 70 2.46 -2.68 18.92
C ARG A 70 3.04 -1.27 19.07
N GLY A 71 3.58 -0.69 18.01
CA GLY A 71 4.41 0.50 18.11
C GLY A 71 5.85 0.13 18.45
N GLY A 72 6.79 0.98 18.03
CA GLY A 72 8.21 0.74 18.26
C GLY A 72 9.11 1.55 17.35
N MET A 73 10.40 1.23 17.42
CA MET A 73 11.41 1.86 16.57
C MET A 73 11.53 1.08 15.25
N SER A 74 11.27 1.75 14.14
CA SER A 74 11.45 1.20 12.80
C SER A 74 12.01 2.28 11.87
N ALA A 75 12.95 1.91 10.99
CA ALA A 75 13.61 2.83 10.07
C ALA A 75 14.15 4.12 10.74
N GLY A 76 14.70 4.00 11.95
CA GLY A 76 15.29 5.12 12.69
C GLY A 76 14.28 6.11 13.31
N LYS A 77 12.98 5.80 13.29
CA LYS A 77 11.94 6.62 13.92
C LYS A 77 11.07 5.78 14.84
N TRP A 78 10.64 6.38 15.94
CA TRP A 78 9.60 5.81 16.78
C TRP A 78 8.24 6.03 16.12
N HIS A 79 7.39 5.02 16.15
CA HIS A 79 5.99 5.16 15.76
C HIS A 79 5.06 4.65 16.86
N ALA A 80 3.90 5.30 16.99
CA ALA A 80 2.90 4.94 17.98
C ALA A 80 2.25 3.57 17.68
N PRO A 81 1.67 2.90 18.70
CA PRO A 81 0.84 1.71 18.50
C PRO A 81 -0.32 1.99 17.54
N CYS A 82 -0.74 0.96 16.80
CA CYS A 82 -1.89 1.06 15.91
C CYS A 82 -3.18 1.29 16.72
N ALA A 83 -3.94 2.32 16.37
CA ALA A 83 -5.20 2.67 17.04
C ALA A 83 -6.25 1.54 17.00
N TRP A 84 -6.15 0.63 16.03
CA TRP A 84 -7.06 -0.50 15.86
C TRP A 84 -6.50 -1.83 16.39
N ALA A 85 -5.33 -1.84 17.05
CA ALA A 85 -4.71 -3.08 17.51
C ALA A 85 -5.62 -3.87 18.47
N GLY A 86 -6.36 -3.19 19.35
CA GLY A 86 -7.29 -3.84 20.27
C GLY A 86 -8.48 -4.51 19.58
N GLN A 87 -9.07 -3.83 18.58
CA GLN A 87 -10.19 -4.35 17.80
C GLN A 87 -9.76 -5.47 16.88
N CYS A 88 -8.62 -5.30 16.20
CA CYS A 88 -8.01 -6.37 15.44
C CYS A 88 -7.82 -7.57 16.38
N TRP A 89 -6.95 -7.49 17.39
CA TRP A 89 -6.50 -8.67 18.14
C TRP A 89 -7.42 -9.11 19.29
N GLY A 90 -8.62 -8.52 19.42
CA GLY A 90 -9.64 -8.93 20.38
C GLY A 90 -10.44 -10.16 19.93
N ASN A 91 -11.09 -10.85 20.86
CA ASN A 91 -11.81 -12.12 20.68
C ASN A 91 -13.14 -12.03 19.87
N ASN A 92 -13.35 -11.01 19.05
CA ASN A 92 -14.64 -10.79 18.34
C ASN A 92 -14.67 -11.36 16.91
N HIS A 93 -13.86 -12.37 16.60
CA HIS A 93 -13.80 -12.98 15.27
C HIS A 93 -13.77 -14.52 15.35
N GLU A 94 -14.85 -15.11 15.86
CA GLU A 94 -15.33 -16.42 15.39
C GLU A 94 -16.38 -16.21 14.30
#